data_AF-A0A4Q3N9M4-F1
#
_entry.id   AF-A0A4Q3N9M4-F1
#
_cell.length_a   1.000
_cell.length_b   1.000
_cell.length_c   1.000
_cell.angle_alpha   90.00
_cell.angle_beta   90.00
_cell.angle_gamma   90.00
#
_symmetry.space_group_name_H-M   'P 1'
#
loop_
_entity.id
_entity.type
_entity.pdbx_description
1 polymer ?
#
loop_
_entity_poly.entity_id
_entity_poly.type
_entity_poly.pdbx_seq_one_letter_code
_entity_poly.pdbx_strand_id
1 'polypeptide(L)'
;MSPAATLPAETSASVRGACPHDCPDTCSLLTTVTGGVAVKVQGNPDHPHTGGVLCTKVSRYTERTYHPERLQQPLKRSGPK
;
A
#
# COMPACT_ATOMS: atom_id res chain seq x y z
N MET A 1 16.79 -8.30 -19.41
CA MET A 1 16.65 -6.93 -19.90
C MET A 1 15.18 -6.73 -20.28
N SER A 2 14.36 -6.25 -19.33
CA SER A 2 12.95 -5.92 -19.61
C SER A 2 12.88 -4.57 -20.32
N PRO A 3 12.05 -4.41 -21.36
CA PRO A 3 11.88 -3.11 -21.99
C PRO A 3 11.12 -2.20 -21.03
N ALA A 4 11.66 -1.01 -20.80
CA ALA A 4 10.98 0.06 -20.09
C ALA A 4 9.79 0.51 -20.94
N ALA A 5 8.57 0.19 -20.49
CA ALA A 5 7.37 0.77 -21.07
C ALA A 5 7.34 2.26 -20.70
N THR A 6 7.49 3.12 -21.71
CA THR A 6 7.28 4.57 -21.58
C THR A 6 5.81 4.82 -21.22
N LEU A 7 5.55 5.22 -19.98
CA LEU A 7 4.24 5.68 -19.54
C LEU A 7 4.08 7.18 -19.83
N PRO A 8 2.87 7.64 -20.20
CA PRO A 8 2.60 9.06 -20.47
C PRO A 8 2.77 9.90 -19.19
N ALA A 9 3.03 11.20 -19.38
CA ALA A 9 3.31 12.21 -18.35
C ALA A 9 2.58 11.97 -17.02
N GLU A 10 3.36 11.93 -15.94
CA GLU A 10 3.03 11.46 -14.59
C GLU A 10 1.77 12.11 -13.99
N THR A 11 0.61 11.51 -14.25
CA THR A 11 -0.60 11.84 -13.50
C THR A 11 -0.42 11.32 -12.08
N SER A 12 -0.40 12.24 -11.11
CA SER A 12 -0.39 11.94 -9.69
C SER A 12 -1.79 12.15 -9.12
N ALA A 13 -2.31 11.14 -8.43
CA ALA A 13 -3.62 11.17 -7.81
C ALA A 13 -3.52 10.81 -6.33
N SER A 14 -4.40 11.37 -5.51
CA SER A 14 -4.56 10.99 -4.11
C SER A 14 -5.77 10.08 -3.97
N VAL A 15 -5.55 8.85 -3.49
CA VAL A 15 -6.60 7.83 -3.31
C VAL A 15 -6.84 7.63 -1.83
N ARG A 16 -8.09 7.82 -1.39
CA ARG A 16 -8.50 7.53 -0.01
C ARG A 16 -8.78 6.04 0.15
N GLY A 17 -8.22 5.45 1.20
CA GLY A 17 -8.43 4.04 1.56
C GLY A 17 -8.58 3.84 3.06
N ALA A 18 -8.61 2.58 3.47
CA ALA A 18 -8.67 2.15 4.87
C ALA A 18 -7.60 1.10 5.15
N CYS A 19 -7.09 1.08 6.39
CA CYS A 19 -6.13 0.09 6.83
C CYS A 19 -6.76 -1.32 6.87
N PRO A 20 -6.16 -2.34 6.22
CA PRO A 20 -6.67 -3.71 6.18
C PRO A 20 -6.29 -4.56 7.40
N HIS A 21 -5.60 -4.00 8.40
CA HIS A 21 -5.16 -4.77 9.58
C HIS A 21 -6.26 -5.09 10.59
N ASP A 22 -7.48 -4.61 10.36
CA ASP A 22 -8.65 -4.91 11.21
C ASP A 22 -8.39 -4.65 12.70
N CYS A 23 -7.63 -3.60 12.99
CA CYS A 23 -7.46 -3.12 14.36
C CYS A 23 -8.54 -2.08 14.69
N PRO A 24 -8.84 -1.85 15.98
CA PRO A 24 -9.89 -0.91 16.39
C PRO A 24 -9.71 0.51 15.85
N ASP A 25 -8.48 0.91 15.55
CA ASP A 25 -8.17 2.25 15.04
C ASP A 25 -8.80 2.57 13.68
N THR A 26 -9.13 1.55 12.87
CA THR A 26 -9.77 1.68 11.55
C THR A 26 -9.20 2.80 10.68
N CYS A 27 -7.86 2.94 10.66
CA CYS A 27 -7.20 4.13 10.12
C CYS A 27 -7.60 4.43 8.67
N SER A 28 -8.02 5.67 8.39
CA SER A 28 -8.16 6.16 7.02
C SER A 28 -6.80 6.58 6.45
N LEU A 29 -6.53 6.16 5.21
CA LEU A 29 -5.27 6.35 4.50
C LEU A 29 -5.46 7.29 3.31
N LEU A 30 -4.44 8.07 3.01
CA LEU A 30 -4.27 8.79 1.74
C LEU A 30 -3.04 8.24 1.03
N THR A 31 -3.27 7.66 -0.15
CA THR A 31 -2.22 7.05 -0.97
C THR A 31 -1.97 7.92 -2.19
N THR A 32 -0.74 8.40 -2.35
CA THR A 32 -0.31 9.07 -3.57
C THR A 32 0.01 8.00 -4.62
N VAL A 33 -0.65 8.07 -5.77
CA VAL A 33 -0.47 7.16 -6.90
C VAL A 33 0.06 7.96 -8.08
N THR A 34 1.23 7.60 -8.58
CA THR A 34 1.87 8.22 -9.75
C THR A 34 2.02 7.18 -10.85
N GLY A 35 1.50 7.46 -12.05
CA GLY A 35 1.61 6.50 -13.17
C GLY A 35 1.00 5.13 -12.87
N GLY A 36 -0.04 5.08 -12.03
CA GLY A 36 -0.68 3.84 -11.58
C GLY A 36 0.03 3.09 -10.44
N VAL A 37 1.16 3.62 -9.93
CA VAL A 37 1.95 3.02 -8.85
C VAL A 37 1.76 3.81 -7.56
N ALA A 38 1.47 3.14 -6.43
CA ALA A 38 1.39 3.78 -5.13
C ALA A 38 2.79 4.15 -4.64
N VAL A 39 3.12 5.44 -4.57
CA VAL A 39 4.47 5.91 -4.21
C VAL A 39 4.58 6.37 -2.76
N LYS A 40 3.46 6.72 -2.11
CA LYS A 40 3.44 7.18 -0.72
C LYS A 40 2.12 6.82 -0.05
N VAL A 41 2.17 6.41 1.22
CA VAL A 41 1.00 6.21 2.08
C VAL A 41 1.15 7.10 3.30
N GLN A 42 0.10 7.86 3.62
CA GLN A 42 0.03 8.73 4.79
C GLN A 42 -1.35 8.59 5.44
N GLY A 43 -1.47 8.97 6.71
CA GLY A 43 -2.77 9.00 7.37
C GLY A 43 -3.61 10.17 6.85
N ASN A 44 -4.92 9.97 6.82
CA ASN A 44 -5.86 11.03 6.48
C ASN A 44 -6.04 11.98 7.68
N PRO A 45 -5.62 13.26 7.60
CA PRO A 45 -5.78 14.22 8.70
C PRO A 45 -7.27 14.50 9.00
N ASP A 46 -8.16 14.33 8.02
CA ASP A 46 -9.60 14.53 8.19
C ASP A 46 -10.30 13.37 8.89
N HIS A 47 -9.58 12.31 9.27
CA HIS A 47 -10.15 11.17 9.98
C HIS A 47 -10.14 11.43 11.49
N PRO A 48 -11.31 11.70 12.13
CA PRO A 48 -11.33 12.18 13.52
C PRO A 48 -10.73 11.19 14.52
N HIS A 49 -10.86 9.89 14.25
CA HIS A 49 -10.38 8.85 15.15
C HIS A 49 -8.85 8.81 15.23
N THR A 50 -8.15 9.02 14.11
CA THR A 50 -6.69 8.86 14.06
C THR A 50 -5.93 10.16 13.81
N GLY A 51 -6.60 11.24 13.40
CA GLY A 51 -6.00 12.56 13.17
C GLY A 51 -4.81 12.54 12.22
N GLY A 52 -4.80 11.62 11.24
CA GLY A 52 -3.67 11.43 10.32
C GLY A 52 -2.48 10.62 10.86
N VAL A 53 -2.51 10.14 12.10
CA VAL A 53 -1.47 9.27 12.66
C VAL A 53 -1.60 7.86 12.11
N LEU A 54 -0.46 7.27 11.72
CA LEU A 54 -0.33 5.86 11.35
C LEU A 54 0.70 5.17 12.24
N CYS A 55 0.43 3.92 12.60
CA CYS A 55 1.44 3.09 13.27
C CYS A 55 2.58 2.70 12.31
N THR A 56 3.72 2.27 12.85
CA THR A 56 4.91 1.86 12.07
C THR A 56 4.61 0.76 11.05
N LYS A 57 3.60 -0.08 11.31
CA LYS A 57 3.16 -1.13 10.38
C LYS A 57 2.64 -0.52 9.06
N VAL A 58 1.87 0.56 9.16
CA VAL A 58 1.10 1.13 8.04
C VAL A 58 1.87 2.24 7.33
N SER A 59 2.66 3.04 8.07
CA SER A 59 3.44 4.13 7.49
C SER A 59 4.49 3.66 6.46
N ARG A 60 4.81 2.37 6.43
CA ARG A 60 5.76 1.72 5.50
C ARG A 60 5.09 0.76 4.52
N TYR A 61 3.80 0.95 4.22
CA TYR A 61 3.06 0.03 3.35
C TYR A 61 3.60 -0.08 1.92
N THR A 62 4.21 0.97 1.39
CA THR A 62 4.86 0.91 0.08
C THR A 62 6.03 -0.08 0.10
N GLU A 63 6.87 -0.05 1.14
CA GLU A 63 7.97 -1.01 1.32
C GLU A 63 7.44 -2.46 1.37
N ARG A 64 6.35 -2.71 2.11
CA ARG A 64 5.76 -4.05 2.23
C ARG A 64 5.09 -4.54 0.94
N THR A 65 4.39 -3.65 0.24
CA THR A 65 3.66 -3.96 -1.00
C THR A 65 4.61 -4.35 -2.14
N TYR A 66 5.78 -3.73 -2.17
CA TYR A 66 6.81 -3.94 -3.19
C TYR A 66 8.01 -4.73 -2.69
N HIS A 67 7.91 -5.38 -1.52
CA HIS A 67 9.00 -6.19 -0.97
C HIS A 67 9.36 -7.35 -1.91
N PRO A 68 10.65 -7.65 -2.15
CA PRO A 68 11.06 -8.72 -3.07
C PRO A 68 10.54 -10.11 -2.68
N GLU A 69 10.33 -10.35 -1.39
CA GLU A 69 9.81 -11.63 -0.87
C GLU A 69 8.27 -11.71 -0.79
N ARG A 70 7.54 -10.72 -1.33
CA ARG A 70 6.07 -10.77 -1.34
C ARG A 70 5.58 -12.01 -2.08
N LEU A 71 4.61 -12.72 -1.51
CA LEU A 71 3.92 -13.81 -2.19
C LEU A 71 3.16 -13.28 -3.41
N GLN A 72 3.58 -13.70 -4.60
CA GLN A 72 2.99 -13.30 -5.88
C GLN A 72 2.17 -14.41 -6.54
N GLN A 73 2.33 -15.65 -6.07
CA GLN A 73 1.59 -16.80 -6.57
C GLN A 73 1.04 -17.67 -5.42
N PRO A 74 -0.05 -18.41 -5.65
CA PRO A 74 -0.52 -19.44 -4.73
C PRO A 74 0.57 -20.49 -4.46
N LEU A 75 0.64 -20.96 -3.21
CA LEU A 75 1.55 -22.04 -2.81
C LEU A 75 0.76 -23.32 -2.54
N LYS A 76 1.30 -24.46 -2.96
CA LYS A 76 0.71 -25.80 -2.72
C LYS A 76 1.51 -26.52 -1.65
N ARG A 77 0.82 -27.05 -0.64
CA ARG A 77 1.42 -27.91 0.40
C ARG A 77 2.09 -29.14 -0.23
N SER A 78 3.27 -29.47 0.25
CA SER A 78 4.01 -30.69 -0.08
C SER A 78 4.33 -31.49 1.19
N GLY A 79 4.24 -32.83 1.14
CA GLY A 79 4.55 -33.74 2.25
C GLY A 79 3.32 -34.46 2.87
N PRO A 80 3.53 -35.44 3.77
CA PRO A 80 2.46 -36.18 4.47
C PRO A 80 1.54 -35.24 5.25
N LYS A 81 0.27 -35.62 5.52
CA LYS A 81 -0.70 -34.78 6.25
C LYS A 81 -0.30 -34.57 7.70
#